data_AF-A0AAN7J228-F1
#
_entry.id   AF-A0AAN7J228-F1
#
_cell.length_a   1.000
_cell.length_b   1.000
_cell.length_c   1.000
_cell.angle_alpha   90.00
_cell.angle_beta   90.00
_cell.angle_gamma   90.00
#
_symmetry.space_group_name_H-M   'P 1'
#
loop_
_entity.id
_entity.type
_entity.pdbx_description
1 polymer ?
#
loop_
_entity_poly.entity_id
_entity_poly.type
_entity_poly.pdbx_seq_one_letter_code
_entity_poly.pdbx_strand_id
1 'polypeptide(L)'
;MKKQRSFRAKALRSILLHSFAIFKDCEFTSNCWQNLGIGNFSSEFFSLDIHSRLEENCKLDKRTGYLQIPWSTLFAFGVWILWQHRNRVIFKNFTPNQNIYKEIVQKAAKFAYCAQNMAASKLQVEKYLQWERPHRGWFKLKY
;
A
#
# COMPACT_ATOMS: atom_id res chain seq x y z
N MET A 1 -0.57 -4.40 -35.62
CA MET A 1 -1.10 -4.02 -34.28
C MET A 1 -1.39 -5.20 -33.31
N LYS A 2 -0.87 -6.43 -33.50
CA LYS A 2 -1.17 -7.59 -32.61
C LYS A 2 -0.16 -7.83 -31.46
N LYS A 3 1.07 -7.29 -31.55
CA LYS A 3 2.14 -7.52 -30.54
C LYS A 3 1.94 -6.77 -29.22
N GLN A 4 1.34 -5.57 -29.24
CA GLN A 4 1.24 -4.71 -28.05
C GLN A 4 0.08 -5.10 -27.10
N ARG A 5 -0.99 -5.72 -27.63
CA ARG A 5 -2.08 -6.29 -26.83
C ARG A 5 -1.65 -7.57 -26.09
N SER A 6 -0.79 -8.39 -26.69
CA SER A 6 -0.24 -9.62 -26.08
C SER A 6 0.64 -9.31 -24.86
N PHE A 7 1.44 -8.25 -24.92
CA PHE A 7 2.31 -7.82 -23.81
C PHE A 7 1.50 -7.29 -22.61
N ARG A 8 0.42 -6.54 -22.87
CA ARG A 8 -0.48 -6.01 -21.81
C ARG A 8 -1.26 -7.12 -21.10
N ALA A 9 -1.74 -8.14 -21.84
CA ALA A 9 -2.44 -9.28 -21.26
C ALA A 9 -1.52 -10.19 -20.43
N LYS A 10 -0.25 -10.37 -20.86
CA LYS A 10 0.78 -11.08 -20.06
C LYS A 10 1.19 -10.29 -18.83
N ALA A 11 1.33 -8.96 -18.92
CA ALA A 11 1.62 -8.10 -17.79
C ALA A 11 0.50 -8.13 -16.74
N LEU A 12 -0.77 -8.08 -17.16
CA LEU A 12 -1.91 -8.14 -16.25
C LEU A 12 -2.10 -9.53 -15.61
N ARG A 13 -1.90 -10.62 -16.37
CA ARG A 13 -1.89 -11.98 -15.80
C ARG A 13 -0.70 -12.22 -14.87
N SER A 14 0.46 -11.66 -15.18
CA SER A 14 1.61 -11.66 -14.27
C SER A 14 1.29 -10.88 -13.00
N ILE A 15 0.78 -9.64 -13.09
CA ILE A 15 0.40 -8.80 -11.93
C ILE A 15 -0.59 -9.52 -10.98
N LEU A 16 -1.57 -10.24 -11.52
CA LEU A 16 -2.59 -10.95 -10.72
C LEU A 16 -2.14 -12.31 -10.16
N LEU A 17 -1.24 -13.05 -10.84
CA LEU A 17 -0.63 -14.26 -10.25
C LEU A 17 0.51 -13.91 -9.27
N HIS A 18 1.09 -12.73 -9.40
CA HIS A 18 2.29 -12.31 -8.68
C HIS A 18 1.99 -11.62 -7.34
N SER A 19 0.76 -11.18 -7.11
CA SER A 19 0.32 -10.66 -5.81
C SER A 19 0.35 -11.74 -4.72
N PHE A 20 0.12 -13.01 -5.07
CA PHE A 20 0.20 -14.15 -4.14
C PHE A 20 1.64 -14.37 -3.60
N ALA A 21 2.65 -14.15 -4.44
CA ALA A 21 4.06 -14.30 -4.07
C ALA A 21 4.57 -13.26 -3.04
N ILE A 22 3.85 -12.16 -2.83
CA ILE A 22 4.16 -11.17 -1.76
C ILE A 22 3.94 -11.80 -0.37
N PHE A 23 3.05 -12.79 -0.31
CA PHE A 23 2.62 -13.41 0.94
C PHE A 23 3.30 -14.72 1.26
N LYS A 24 3.75 -15.51 0.27
CA LYS A 24 4.03 -16.93 0.50
C LYS A 24 5.41 -17.45 0.07
N ASP A 25 6.00 -16.96 -1.02
CA ASP A 25 6.91 -17.84 -1.77
C ASP A 25 8.38 -17.37 -1.88
N CYS A 26 8.83 -16.47 -1.02
CA CYS A 26 10.25 -16.09 -1.00
C CYS A 26 10.75 -15.89 0.43
N GLU A 27 11.88 -16.54 0.76
CA GLU A 27 12.60 -16.39 2.03
C GLU A 27 12.76 -14.92 2.44
N PHE A 28 13.02 -14.05 1.45
CA PHE A 28 13.07 -12.60 1.61
C PHE A 28 11.79 -12.00 2.25
N THR A 29 10.63 -12.33 1.68
CA THR A 29 9.34 -11.80 2.15
C THR A 29 8.97 -12.36 3.52
N SER A 30 9.24 -13.65 3.75
CA SER A 30 9.00 -14.29 5.05
C SER A 30 9.84 -13.64 6.15
N ASN A 31 11.14 -13.44 5.90
CA ASN A 31 12.02 -12.78 6.84
C ASN A 31 11.58 -11.33 7.12
N CYS A 32 11.13 -10.60 6.09
CA CYS A 32 10.58 -9.25 6.28
C CYS A 32 9.38 -9.24 7.24
N TRP A 33 8.43 -10.17 7.06
CA TRP A 33 7.24 -10.26 7.91
C TRP A 33 7.55 -10.68 9.35
N GLN A 34 8.50 -11.60 9.53
CA GLN A 34 9.01 -11.97 10.86
C GLN A 34 9.65 -10.77 11.58
N ASN A 35 10.47 -9.99 10.87
CA ASN A 35 11.09 -8.78 11.42
C ASN A 35 10.07 -7.66 11.75
N LEU A 36 8.87 -7.71 11.15
CA LEU A 36 7.75 -6.82 11.50
C LEU A 36 6.96 -7.31 12.71
N GLY A 37 7.35 -8.43 13.32
CA GLY A 37 6.71 -8.99 14.51
C GLY A 37 5.54 -9.93 14.20
N ILE A 38 5.38 -10.38 12.96
CA ILE A 38 4.41 -11.44 12.65
C ILE A 38 5.03 -12.78 13.01
N GLY A 39 4.54 -13.40 14.09
CA GLY A 39 4.79 -14.82 14.36
C GLY A 39 4.18 -15.67 13.25
N ASN A 40 4.96 -16.64 12.76
CA ASN A 40 4.65 -17.60 11.69
C ASN A 40 3.21 -17.53 11.18
N PHE A 41 3.04 -17.07 9.94
CA PHE A 41 1.79 -17.26 9.20
C PHE A 41 1.39 -18.73 9.35
N SER A 42 0.31 -19.00 10.09
CA SER A 42 -0.16 -20.37 10.28
C SER A 42 -0.48 -20.98 8.91
N SER A 43 -0.45 -22.30 8.78
CA SER A 43 -0.89 -22.98 7.55
C SER A 43 -2.32 -22.53 7.14
N GLU A 44 -3.17 -22.23 8.12
CA GLU A 44 -4.52 -21.65 7.97
C GLU A 44 -4.51 -20.22 7.41
N PHE A 45 -3.47 -19.44 7.69
CA PHE A 45 -3.29 -18.14 7.04
C PHE A 45 -3.22 -18.30 5.52
N PHE A 46 -2.82 -19.46 4.99
CA PHE A 46 -2.66 -19.67 3.55
C PHE A 46 -3.84 -20.38 2.85
N SER A 47 -4.90 -20.76 3.58
CA SER A 47 -6.08 -21.43 3.00
C SER A 47 -7.18 -20.46 2.56
N LEU A 48 -7.16 -19.23 3.07
CA LEU A 48 -8.14 -18.18 2.73
C LEU A 48 -7.81 -17.48 1.40
N ASP A 49 -8.84 -16.94 0.75
CA ASP A 49 -8.65 -16.13 -0.45
C ASP A 49 -7.87 -14.83 -0.13
N ILE A 50 -7.09 -14.37 -1.11
CA ILE A 50 -6.17 -13.24 -0.92
C ILE A 50 -6.90 -11.93 -0.59
N HIS A 51 -8.13 -11.77 -1.06
CA HIS A 51 -8.90 -10.54 -0.86
C HIS A 51 -9.41 -10.47 0.58
N SER A 52 -10.04 -11.52 1.07
CA SER A 52 -10.51 -11.61 2.47
C SER A 52 -9.36 -11.43 3.45
N ARG A 53 -8.18 -11.98 3.16
CA ARG A 53 -6.99 -11.79 4.00
C ARG A 53 -6.46 -10.36 4.03
N LEU A 54 -6.44 -9.68 2.88
CA LEU A 54 -6.05 -8.27 2.82
C LEU A 54 -7.03 -7.45 3.65
N GLU A 55 -8.32 -7.75 3.53
CA GLU A 55 -9.38 -7.06 4.23
C GLU A 55 -9.29 -7.25 5.76
N GLU A 56 -9.09 -8.48 6.23
CA GLU A 56 -8.91 -8.78 7.66
C GLU A 56 -7.71 -8.05 8.26
N ASN A 57 -6.55 -8.07 7.59
CA ASN A 57 -5.34 -7.42 8.09
C ASN A 57 -5.43 -5.88 8.04
N CYS A 58 -6.14 -5.32 7.06
CA CYS A 58 -6.41 -3.90 6.99
C CYS A 58 -7.47 -3.43 8.01
N LYS A 59 -8.31 -4.33 8.53
CA LYS A 59 -9.34 -4.02 9.55
C LYS A 59 -8.90 -4.32 10.98
N LEU A 60 -7.83 -5.09 11.16
CA LEU A 60 -7.29 -5.44 12.47
C LEU A 60 -6.80 -4.18 13.21
N ASP A 61 -7.56 -3.77 14.22
CA ASP A 61 -7.23 -2.64 15.12
C ASP A 61 -6.33 -3.10 16.29
N LYS A 62 -5.31 -3.88 15.97
CA LYS A 62 -4.25 -4.22 16.93
C LYS A 62 -3.13 -3.21 16.76
N ARG A 63 -2.70 -2.57 17.83
CA ARG A 63 -1.46 -1.77 17.83
C ARG A 63 -0.28 -2.70 18.10
N THR A 64 0.72 -2.67 17.24
CA THR A 64 1.96 -3.42 17.49
C THR A 64 2.81 -2.69 18.53
N GLY A 65 3.59 -3.43 19.33
CA GLY A 65 4.51 -2.85 20.32
C GLY A 65 5.53 -1.87 19.74
N TYR A 66 5.80 -1.94 18.43
CA TYR A 66 6.58 -0.94 17.70
C TYR A 66 5.79 0.36 17.54
N LEU A 67 6.23 1.42 18.24
CA LEU A 67 5.86 2.82 17.98
C LEU A 67 4.36 3.16 18.06
N GLN A 68 3.52 2.31 18.68
CA GLN A 68 2.05 2.50 18.73
C GLN A 68 1.41 2.61 17.33
N ILE A 69 2.04 2.02 16.31
CA ILE A 69 1.55 2.05 14.93
C ILE A 69 0.40 1.02 14.80
N PRO A 70 -0.76 1.41 14.23
CA PRO A 70 -1.82 0.45 13.93
C PRO A 70 -1.33 -0.63 12.96
N TRP A 71 -1.65 -1.89 13.25
CA TRP A 71 -1.29 -3.03 12.41
C TRP A 71 -1.75 -2.85 10.97
N SER A 72 -3.00 -2.39 10.78
CA SER A 72 -3.56 -2.08 9.46
C SER A 72 -2.67 -1.16 8.62
N THR A 73 -2.04 -0.17 9.27
CA THR A 73 -1.12 0.76 8.60
C THR A 73 0.19 0.06 8.26
N LEU A 74 0.80 -0.62 9.23
CA LEU A 74 2.06 -1.33 9.03
C LEU A 74 1.94 -2.40 7.93
N PHE A 75 0.84 -3.16 7.94
CA PHE A 75 0.50 -4.17 6.96
C PHE A 75 0.31 -3.58 5.56
N ALA A 76 -0.50 -2.53 5.42
CA ALA A 76 -0.75 -1.89 4.13
C ALA A 76 0.55 -1.35 3.50
N PHE A 77 1.40 -0.69 4.30
CA PHE A 77 2.72 -0.26 3.85
C PHE A 77 3.63 -1.44 3.51
N GLY A 78 3.59 -2.52 4.30
CA GLY A 78 4.34 -3.75 4.05
C GLY A 78 4.01 -4.35 2.69
N VAL A 79 2.72 -4.60 2.42
CA VAL A 79 2.25 -5.14 1.14
C VAL A 79 2.66 -4.24 -0.03
N TRP A 80 2.44 -2.93 0.09
CA TRP A 80 2.76 -1.96 -0.96
C TRP A 80 4.25 -1.92 -1.28
N ILE A 81 5.10 -1.79 -0.26
CA ILE A 81 6.55 -1.65 -0.44
C ILE A 81 7.17 -2.95 -0.94
N LEU A 82 6.73 -4.11 -0.44
CA LEU A 82 7.17 -5.41 -0.96
C LEU A 82 6.79 -5.60 -2.43
N TRP A 83 5.56 -5.21 -2.82
CA TRP A 83 5.14 -5.23 -4.23
C TRP A 83 6.03 -4.33 -5.09
N GLN A 84 6.27 -3.09 -4.65
CA GLN A 84 7.13 -2.15 -5.37
C GLN A 84 8.56 -2.67 -5.52
N HIS A 85 9.14 -3.21 -4.45
CA HIS A 85 10.50 -3.74 -4.44
C HIS A 85 10.64 -4.92 -5.38
N ARG A 86 9.72 -5.89 -5.31
CA ARG A 86 9.73 -7.03 -6.25
C ARG A 86 9.62 -6.59 -7.71
N ASN A 87 8.75 -5.61 -8.00
CA ASN A 87 8.64 -5.06 -9.36
C ASN A 87 9.94 -4.39 -9.81
N ARG A 88 10.65 -3.69 -8.92
CA ARG A 88 11.96 -3.11 -9.25
C ARG A 88 13.01 -4.19 -9.52
N VAL A 89 13.03 -5.27 -8.74
CA VAL A 89 13.95 -6.40 -8.98
C VAL A 89 13.68 -7.01 -10.36
N ILE A 90 12.42 -7.33 -10.68
CA ILE A 90 12.03 -7.99 -11.93
C ILE A 90 12.23 -7.10 -13.16
N PHE A 91 11.81 -5.83 -13.09
CA PHE A 91 11.75 -4.95 -14.27
C PHE A 91 12.94 -3.99 -14.41
N LYS A 92 13.73 -3.79 -13.35
CA LYS A 92 14.83 -2.82 -13.33
C LYS A 92 16.17 -3.43 -12.92
N ASN A 93 16.27 -4.76 -12.79
CA ASN A 93 17.47 -5.46 -12.30
C ASN A 93 18.02 -4.85 -11.00
N PHE A 94 17.11 -4.41 -10.12
CA PHE A 94 17.46 -3.77 -8.86
C PHE A 94 17.99 -4.80 -7.86
N THR A 95 19.00 -4.42 -7.06
CA THR A 95 19.54 -5.29 -6.02
C THR A 95 18.60 -5.37 -4.80
N PRO A 96 18.24 -6.57 -4.33
CA PRO A 96 17.34 -6.70 -3.18
C PRO A 96 17.91 -6.10 -1.89
N ASN A 97 17.30 -5.03 -1.38
CA ASN A 97 17.56 -4.54 -0.02
C ASN A 97 17.04 -5.51 1.05
N GLN A 98 17.94 -6.21 1.74
CA GLN A 98 17.61 -7.16 2.82
C GLN A 98 16.95 -6.51 4.06
N ASN A 99 17.09 -5.19 4.24
CA ASN A 99 16.53 -4.46 5.39
C ASN A 99 15.26 -3.67 5.04
N ILE A 100 14.46 -4.14 4.07
CA ILE A 100 13.26 -3.44 3.61
C ILE A 100 12.20 -3.24 4.70
N TYR A 101 12.17 -4.11 5.73
CA TYR A 101 11.30 -3.95 6.90
C TYR A 101 11.53 -2.60 7.61
N LYS A 102 12.77 -2.08 7.63
CA LYS A 102 13.08 -0.76 8.21
C LYS A 102 12.42 0.37 7.42
N GLU A 103 12.39 0.26 6.09
CA GLU A 103 11.71 1.21 5.22
C GLU A 103 10.20 1.21 5.46
N ILE A 104 9.63 0.00 5.63
CA ILE A 104 8.20 -0.19 5.94
C ILE A 104 7.86 0.49 7.28
N VAL A 105 8.60 0.17 8.34
CA VAL A 105 8.37 0.78 9.67
C VAL A 105 8.53 2.29 9.62
N GLN A 106 9.57 2.81 8.96
CA GLN A 106 9.81 4.25 8.89
C GLN A 106 8.68 4.98 8.14
N LYS A 107 8.22 4.44 7.01
CA LYS A 107 7.12 5.05 6.24
C LYS A 107 5.79 4.96 6.98
N ALA A 108 5.50 3.80 7.58
CA ALA A 108 4.30 3.61 8.40
C ALA A 108 4.29 4.56 9.62
N ALA A 109 5.42 4.71 10.30
CA ALA A 109 5.56 5.63 11.45
C ALA A 109 5.33 7.08 11.04
N LYS A 110 5.96 7.54 9.95
CA LYS A 110 5.75 8.89 9.40
C LYS A 110 4.28 9.13 9.05
N PHE A 111 3.65 8.17 8.39
CA PHE A 111 2.23 8.26 8.06
C PHE A 111 1.36 8.33 9.32
N ALA A 112 1.57 7.44 10.28
CA ALA A 112 0.81 7.42 11.52
C ALA A 112 0.94 8.74 12.30
N TYR A 113 2.16 9.28 12.39
CA TYR A 113 2.43 10.57 13.05
C TYR A 113 1.74 11.74 12.31
N CYS A 114 1.89 11.82 10.98
CA CYS A 114 1.23 12.85 10.19
C CYS A 114 -0.31 12.74 10.24
N ALA A 115 -0.85 11.52 10.18
CA ALA A 115 -2.28 11.26 10.24
C ALA A 115 -2.87 11.66 11.60
N GLN A 116 -2.18 11.37 12.70
CA GLN A 116 -2.56 11.82 14.04
C GLN A 116 -2.55 13.34 14.14
N ASN A 117 -1.52 14.01 13.62
CA ASN A 117 -1.44 15.47 13.63
C ASN A 117 -2.52 16.13 12.76
N MET A 118 -2.85 15.55 11.60
CA MET A 118 -3.93 16.04 10.75
C MET A 118 -5.31 15.85 11.38
N ALA A 119 -5.53 14.76 12.11
CA ALA A 119 -6.76 14.56 12.87
C ALA A 119 -6.90 15.60 13.99
N ALA A 120 -5.79 15.93 14.67
CA ALA A 120 -5.74 16.99 15.68
C ALA A 120 -5.90 18.40 15.07
N SER A 121 -5.46 18.62 13.84
CA SER A 121 -5.50 19.93 13.16
C SER A 121 -6.79 20.19 12.36
N LYS A 122 -7.77 19.28 12.34
CA LYS A 122 -9.06 19.52 11.68
C LYS A 122 -9.92 20.48 12.49
N LEU A 123 -9.58 21.77 12.42
CA LEU A 123 -10.59 22.82 12.51
C LEU A 123 -11.38 22.76 11.21
N GLN A 124 -12.52 22.05 11.20
CA GLN A 124 -13.44 22.13 10.08
C GLN A 124 -14.03 23.54 10.05
N VAL A 125 -13.57 24.36 9.11
CA VAL A 125 -14.21 25.63 8.79
C VAL A 125 -15.24 25.35 7.71
N GLU A 126 -16.52 25.47 8.06
CA GLU A 126 -17.61 25.45 7.09
C GLU A 126 -17.48 26.70 6.22
N LYS A 127 -17.04 26.50 4.96
CA LYS A 127 -16.95 27.57 3.97
C LYS A 127 -18.12 27.45 3.02
N TYR A 128 -19.06 28.39 3.11
CA TYR A 128 -20.12 28.50 2.13
C TYR A 128 -19.52 28.85 0.76
N LEU A 129 -19.56 27.90 -0.16
CA LEU A 129 -19.21 28.10 -1.56
C LEU A 129 -20.48 28.50 -2.31
N GLN A 130 -20.75 29.80 -2.41
CA GLN A 130 -21.81 30.30 -3.27
C GLN A 130 -21.25 30.60 -4.66
N TRP A 131 -22.03 30.28 -5.70
CA TRP A 131 -21.68 30.63 -7.07
C TRP A 131 -21.93 32.13 -7.26
N GLU A 132 -20.86 32.92 -7.37
CA GLU A 132 -20.95 34.31 -7.76
C GLU A 132 -21.03 34.41 -9.29
N ARG A 133 -21.97 35.23 -9.77
CA ARG A 133 -22.11 35.47 -11.21
C ARG A 133 -20.83 36.18 -11.72
N PRO A 134 -20.18 35.67 -12.78
CA PRO A 134 -19.03 36.33 -13.38
C PRO A 134 -19.37 37.75 -13.82
N HIS A 135 -18.40 38.66 -13.74
CA HIS A 135 -18.56 40.02 -14.23
C HIS A 135 -18.91 40.04 -15.73
N ARG A 136 -19.52 41.14 -16.18
CA ARG A 136 -19.80 41.33 -17.61
C ARG A 136 -18.48 41.27 -18.39
N GLY A 137 -18.41 40.47 -19.44
CA GLY A 137 -17.22 40.28 -20.29
C GLY A 137 -16.47 38.95 -20.08
N TRP A 138 -16.87 38.13 -19.12
CA TRP A 138 -16.31 36.78 -18.95
C TRP A 138 -16.98 35.79 -19.91
N PHE A 139 -16.16 35.08 -20.70
CA PHE A 139 -16.62 34.03 -21.60
C PHE A 139 -16.08 32.68 -21.15
N LYS A 140 -16.90 31.63 -21.27
CA LYS A 140 -16.48 30.26 -20.99
C LYS A 140 -15.44 29.84 -22.03
N LEU A 141 -14.22 29.55 -21.58
CA LEU A 141 -13.18 28.99 -22.42
C LEU A 141 -13.62 27.59 -22.89
N LYS A 142 -13.71 27.41 -24.21
CA LYS A 142 -13.98 26.11 -24.81
C LYS A 142 -12.64 25.46 -25.14
N TYR A 143 -12.42 24.27 -24.60
CA TYR A 143 -11.35 23.35 -24.99
C TYR A 143 -11.94 22.21 -25.80
#